data_AF-A0A1F9D018-F1
#
_entry.id   AF-A0A1F9D018-F1
#
_cell.length_a   1.000
_cell.length_b   1.000
_cell.length_c   1.000
_cell.angle_alpha   90.00
_cell.angle_beta   90.00
_cell.angle_gamma   90.00
#
_symmetry.space_group_name_H-M   'P 1'
#
loop_
_entity.id
_entity.type
_entity.pdbx_description
1 polymer ?
#
loop_
_entity_poly.entity_id
_entity_poly.type
_entity_poly.pdbx_seq_one_letter_code
_entity_poly.pdbx_strand_id
1 'polypeptide(L)'
;MERLHPILAHFPIALLLTSVLFDALAYVLKRPSLYVVGFSNLLAGVVGACAALYSGHASERSLVLAQIPPSLIASHRVASTLALAIFALLLVVRGVYALRGTTIMKRWLPVYLALAIVGAGFLARAGYSGNQLVFEAAAGVMPPDYPPIAMVPEAGASRGSVWVFGMAPSPSYTRFTLSPTAARMHARLYLRRLTPGKPLVRYHNGCMQMYVPLLHNNKTVAGVRVDPENGRLLPLSELQCVRRIQIDASRADAVTLAALQNVQVGRTAWQGGHGSYWNVPLVMDGKMIEILHIGMRSGQLLPLSMKEPEIK
;
A
#
# COMPACT_ATOMS: atom_id res chain seq x y z
N MET A 1 -15.88 -2.75 7.92
CA MET A 1 -15.85 -1.49 7.13
C MET A 1 -14.44 -1.11 6.66
N GLU A 2 -13.46 -2.01 6.68
CA GLU A 2 -12.04 -1.68 6.41
C GLU A 2 -11.75 -1.15 4.99
N ARG A 3 -12.58 -1.51 4.00
CA ARG A 3 -12.42 -1.03 2.61
C ARG A 3 -13.07 0.33 2.34
N LEU A 4 -13.93 0.81 3.23
CA LEU A 4 -14.61 2.10 3.02
C LEU A 4 -13.67 3.27 3.30
N HIS A 5 -12.80 3.15 4.30
CA HIS A 5 -11.91 4.24 4.70
C HIS A 5 -10.95 4.67 3.57
N PRO A 6 -10.24 3.77 2.85
CA PRO A 6 -9.41 4.18 1.72
C PRO A 6 -10.23 4.83 0.61
N ILE A 7 -11.41 4.30 0.26
CA ILE A 7 -12.27 4.86 -0.78
C ILE A 7 -12.72 6.27 -0.41
N LEU A 8 -13.16 6.46 0.84
CA LEU A 8 -13.61 7.74 1.36
C LEU A 8 -12.47 8.74 1.57
N ALA A 9 -11.22 8.30 1.71
CA ALA A 9 -10.07 9.17 1.94
C ALA A 9 -9.55 9.85 0.65
N HIS A 10 -9.76 9.27 -0.53
CA HIS A 10 -9.28 9.87 -1.79
C HIS A 10 -10.03 11.15 -2.16
N PHE A 11 -11.35 11.17 -1.95
CA PHE A 11 -12.20 12.31 -2.27
C PHE A 11 -11.78 13.59 -1.50
N PRO A 12 -11.63 13.56 -0.16
CA PRO A 12 -11.16 14.71 0.61
C PRO A 12 -9.79 15.20 0.19
N ILE A 13 -8.85 14.28 -0.12
CA ILE A 13 -7.50 14.67 -0.54
C ILE A 13 -7.57 15.52 -1.81
N ALA A 14 -8.28 15.05 -2.83
CA ALA A 14 -8.42 15.75 -4.09
C ALA A 14 -9.15 17.09 -3.91
N LEU A 15 -10.26 17.11 -3.18
CA LEU A 15 -11.09 18.31 -2.98
C LEU A 15 -10.36 19.39 -2.18
N LEU A 16 -9.70 19.02 -1.08
CA LEU A 16 -9.00 19.99 -0.23
C LEU A 16 -7.77 20.58 -0.94
N LEU A 17 -6.98 19.78 -1.66
CA LEU A 17 -5.87 20.30 -2.46
C LEU A 17 -6.37 21.22 -3.60
N THR A 18 -7.47 20.82 -4.22
CA THR A 18 -8.12 21.61 -5.28
C THR A 18 -8.65 22.94 -4.73
N SER A 19 -9.20 22.95 -3.51
CA SER A 19 -9.57 24.19 -2.81
C SER A 19 -8.39 25.14 -2.65
N VAL A 20 -7.23 24.64 -2.18
CA VAL A 20 -6.03 25.48 -2.01
C VAL A 20 -5.55 26.03 -3.35
N LEU A 21 -5.56 25.20 -4.39
CA LEU A 21 -5.19 25.61 -5.74
C LEU A 21 -6.10 26.72 -6.28
N PHE A 22 -7.42 26.54 -6.18
CA PHE A 22 -8.38 27.54 -6.67
C PHE A 22 -8.33 28.84 -5.86
N ASP A 23 -8.09 28.78 -4.55
CA ASP A 23 -7.91 29.98 -3.72
C ASP A 23 -6.64 30.74 -4.10
N ALA A 24 -5.53 30.02 -4.37
CA ALA A 24 -4.29 30.63 -4.86
C ALA A 24 -4.47 31.25 -6.26
N LEU A 25 -5.14 30.54 -7.18
CA LEU A 25 -5.44 31.05 -8.52
C LEU A 25 -6.39 32.25 -8.47
N ALA A 26 -7.40 32.23 -7.60
CA ALA A 26 -8.31 33.35 -7.40
C ALA A 26 -7.56 34.60 -6.95
N TYR A 27 -6.55 34.43 -6.07
CA TYR A 27 -5.69 35.51 -5.60
C TYR A 27 -4.79 36.07 -6.72
N VAL A 28 -4.09 35.20 -7.47
CA VAL A 28 -3.17 35.62 -8.53
C VAL A 28 -3.91 36.21 -9.74
N LEU A 29 -4.98 35.56 -10.19
CA LEU A 29 -5.74 35.95 -11.38
C LEU A 29 -6.81 37.00 -11.09
N LYS A 30 -7.03 37.36 -9.82
CA LYS A 30 -8.05 38.31 -9.37
C LYS A 30 -9.46 37.98 -9.89
N ARG A 31 -9.79 36.68 -10.03
CA ARG A 31 -11.07 36.20 -10.57
C ARG A 31 -12.03 35.77 -9.45
N PRO A 32 -13.14 36.50 -9.21
CA PRO A 32 -14.08 36.20 -8.13
C PRO A 32 -14.73 34.82 -8.22
N SER A 33 -14.99 34.33 -9.44
CA SER A 33 -15.60 33.02 -9.67
C SER A 33 -14.77 31.85 -9.13
N LEU A 34 -13.43 31.99 -9.12
CA LEU A 34 -12.54 30.96 -8.59
C LEU A 34 -12.64 30.82 -7.06
N TYR A 35 -13.01 31.89 -6.34
CA TYR A 35 -13.28 31.79 -4.91
C TYR A 35 -14.53 30.97 -4.60
N VAL A 36 -15.54 30.96 -5.48
CA VAL A 36 -16.74 30.13 -5.29
C VAL A 36 -16.39 28.65 -5.46
N VAL A 37 -15.56 28.35 -6.46
CA VAL A 37 -15.05 27.00 -6.71
C VAL A 37 -14.18 26.52 -5.55
N GLY A 38 -13.26 27.36 -5.08
CA GLY A 38 -12.42 27.05 -3.91
C GLY A 38 -13.26 26.75 -2.66
N PHE A 39 -14.25 27.59 -2.37
CA PHE A 39 -15.14 27.39 -1.21
C PHE A 39 -15.96 26.10 -1.31
N SER A 40 -16.52 25.81 -2.48
CA SER A 40 -17.33 24.60 -2.69
C SER A 40 -16.49 23.32 -2.50
N ASN A 41 -15.25 23.34 -2.99
CA ASN A 41 -14.29 22.25 -2.78
C ASN A 41 -13.86 22.12 -1.31
N LEU A 42 -13.65 23.25 -0.60
CA LEU A 42 -13.35 23.24 0.83
C LEU A 42 -14.46 22.57 1.62
N LEU A 43 -15.72 22.99 1.39
CA LEU A 43 -16.89 22.45 2.07
C LEU A 43 -17.04 20.95 1.80
N ALA A 44 -17.06 20.54 0.54
CA ALA A 44 -17.17 19.13 0.16
C ALA A 44 -16.00 18.29 0.69
N GLY A 45 -14.79 18.83 0.64
CA GLY A 45 -13.58 18.19 1.14
C GLY A 45 -13.61 17.97 2.65
N VAL A 46 -14.05 18.96 3.43
CA VAL A 46 -14.19 18.84 4.90
C VAL A 46 -15.28 17.82 5.26
N VAL A 47 -16.44 17.86 4.58
CA VAL A 47 -17.51 16.87 4.79
C VAL A 47 -17.02 15.46 4.51
N GLY A 48 -16.34 15.26 3.38
CA GLY A 48 -15.73 13.97 3.04
C GLY A 48 -14.67 13.55 4.06
N ALA A 49 -13.84 14.48 4.54
CA ALA A 49 -12.79 14.20 5.51
C ALA A 49 -13.38 13.75 6.86
N CYS A 50 -14.51 14.31 7.28
CA CYS A 50 -15.26 13.83 8.45
C CYS A 50 -15.76 12.40 8.25
N ALA A 51 -16.31 12.07 7.06
CA ALA A 51 -16.71 10.69 6.74
C ALA A 51 -15.51 9.73 6.73
N ALA A 52 -14.38 10.15 6.17
CA ALA A 52 -13.13 9.39 6.19
C ALA A 52 -12.61 9.18 7.62
N LEU A 53 -12.64 10.22 8.48
CA LEU A 53 -12.24 10.13 9.88
C LEU A 53 -13.09 9.11 10.64
N TYR A 54 -14.41 9.17 10.47
CA TYR A 54 -15.34 8.25 11.13
C TYR A 54 -15.11 6.80 10.70
N SER A 55 -15.02 6.57 9.39
CA SER A 55 -14.74 5.24 8.85
C SER A 55 -13.35 4.72 9.27
N GLY A 56 -12.37 5.61 9.44
CA GLY A 56 -11.02 5.28 9.93
C GLY A 56 -11.02 4.82 11.38
N HIS A 57 -11.68 5.56 12.29
CA HIS A 57 -11.83 5.16 13.69
C HIS A 57 -12.56 3.82 13.83
N ALA A 58 -13.59 3.59 13.01
CA ALA A 58 -14.30 2.32 12.98
C ALA A 58 -13.42 1.13 12.56
N SER A 59 -12.32 1.39 11.82
CA SER A 59 -11.34 0.37 11.41
C SER A 59 -10.10 0.28 12.31
N GLU A 60 -9.87 1.25 13.19
CA GLU A 60 -8.63 1.34 14.00
C GLU A 60 -8.46 0.12 14.93
N ARG A 61 -9.57 -0.38 15.51
CA ARG A 61 -9.55 -1.59 16.35
C ARG A 61 -9.02 -2.81 15.58
N SER A 62 -9.40 -2.97 14.32
CA SER A 62 -8.88 -4.05 13.48
C SER A 62 -7.38 -3.92 13.20
N LEU A 63 -6.89 -2.69 13.04
CA LEU A 63 -5.45 -2.43 12.83
C LEU A 63 -4.61 -2.74 14.08
N VAL A 64 -5.15 -2.44 15.26
CA VAL A 64 -4.51 -2.79 16.55
C VAL A 64 -4.49 -4.31 16.74
N LEU A 65 -5.58 -5.01 16.41
CA LEU A 65 -5.64 -6.46 16.44
C LEU A 65 -4.65 -7.11 15.45
N ALA A 66 -4.46 -6.49 14.28
CA ALA A 66 -3.45 -6.89 13.29
C ALA A 66 -1.98 -6.55 13.69
N GLN A 67 -1.76 -6.00 14.90
CA GLN A 67 -0.46 -5.54 15.42
C GLN A 67 0.33 -4.66 14.44
N ILE A 68 -0.37 -3.84 13.67
CA ILE A 68 0.26 -2.81 12.85
C ILE A 68 1.05 -1.87 13.79
N PRO A 69 2.30 -1.48 13.46
CA PRO A 69 3.11 -0.64 14.33
C PRO A 69 2.32 0.59 14.81
N PRO A 70 2.11 0.76 16.14
CA PRO A 70 1.30 1.86 16.67
C PRO A 70 1.83 3.23 16.25
N SER A 71 3.14 3.35 16.02
CA SER A 71 3.78 4.56 15.50
C SER A 71 3.31 4.95 14.10
N LEU A 72 3.08 3.99 13.20
CA LEU A 72 2.58 4.25 11.85
C LEU A 72 1.12 4.68 11.88
N ILE A 73 0.29 3.99 12.66
CA ILE A 73 -1.13 4.35 12.86
C ILE A 73 -1.22 5.76 13.46
N ALA A 74 -0.46 6.02 14.53
CA ALA A 74 -0.43 7.31 15.20
C ALA A 74 0.05 8.42 14.26
N SER A 75 1.10 8.18 13.48
CA SER A 75 1.60 9.18 12.52
C SER A 75 0.55 9.53 11.46
N HIS A 76 -0.16 8.54 10.92
CA HIS A 76 -1.24 8.79 9.97
C HIS A 76 -2.39 9.57 10.63
N ARG A 77 -2.83 9.11 11.81
CA ARG A 77 -3.94 9.71 12.57
C ARG A 77 -3.67 11.14 12.97
N VAL A 78 -2.47 11.44 13.48
CA VAL A 78 -2.09 12.80 13.90
C VAL A 78 -2.06 13.72 12.68
N ALA A 79 -1.44 13.30 11.58
CA ALA A 79 -1.36 14.10 10.37
C ALA A 79 -2.76 14.35 9.76
N SER A 80 -3.61 13.33 9.68
CA SER A 80 -4.98 13.46 9.14
C SER A 80 -5.87 14.33 10.02
N THR A 81 -5.73 14.21 11.35
CA THR A 81 -6.52 15.00 12.32
C THR A 81 -6.11 16.47 12.27
N LEU A 82 -4.79 16.76 12.20
CA LEU A 82 -4.30 18.13 12.06
C LEU A 82 -4.73 18.75 10.73
N ALA A 83 -4.65 18.00 9.62
CA ALA A 83 -5.14 18.47 8.32
C ALA A 83 -6.63 18.82 8.39
N LEU A 84 -7.48 17.92 8.92
CA LEU A 84 -8.91 18.18 9.07
C LEU A 84 -9.17 19.39 9.97
N ALA A 85 -8.50 19.51 11.11
CA ALA A 85 -8.68 20.64 12.02
C ALA A 85 -8.36 21.98 11.35
N ILE A 86 -7.26 22.03 10.57
CA ILE A 86 -6.88 23.23 9.81
C ILE A 86 -7.94 23.56 8.75
N PHE A 87 -8.34 22.59 7.92
CA PHE A 87 -9.34 22.85 6.87
C PHE A 87 -10.73 23.17 7.42
N ALA A 88 -11.13 22.57 8.54
CA ALA A 88 -12.37 22.91 9.24
C ALA A 88 -12.30 24.34 9.80
N LEU A 89 -11.18 24.75 10.39
CA LEU A 89 -10.97 26.14 10.82
C LEU A 89 -11.07 27.10 9.64
N LEU A 90 -10.39 26.81 8.52
CA LEU A 90 -10.46 27.62 7.30
C LEU A 90 -11.89 27.73 6.77
N LEU A 91 -12.66 26.64 6.82
CA LEU A 91 -14.07 26.61 6.41
C LEU A 91 -14.93 27.53 7.31
N VAL A 92 -14.78 27.43 8.63
CA VAL A 92 -15.50 28.27 9.61
C VAL A 92 -15.15 29.74 9.40
N VAL A 93 -13.86 30.05 9.32
CA VAL A 93 -13.37 31.43 9.09
C VAL A 93 -14.00 31.99 7.83
N ARG A 94 -13.93 31.26 6.71
CA ARG A 94 -14.46 31.68 5.42
C ARG A 94 -15.99 31.80 5.42
N GLY A 95 -16.69 30.88 6.08
CA GLY A 95 -18.15 30.90 6.24
C GLY A 95 -18.62 32.12 7.05
N VAL A 96 -17.97 32.42 8.18
CA VAL A 96 -18.28 33.61 9.00
C VAL A 96 -18.08 34.89 8.19
N TYR A 97 -16.99 34.99 7.43
CA TYR A 97 -16.74 36.17 6.61
C TYR A 97 -17.70 36.31 5.42
N ALA A 98 -18.11 35.19 4.81
CA ALA A 98 -19.13 35.20 3.76
C ALA A 98 -20.47 35.73 4.28
N LEU A 99 -20.86 35.35 5.51
CA LEU A 99 -22.10 35.82 6.16
C LEU A 99 -22.03 37.29 6.59
N ARG A 100 -20.85 37.79 6.99
CA ARG A 100 -20.67 39.16 7.50
C ARG A 100 -20.34 40.19 6.41
N GLY A 101 -20.14 39.78 5.16
CA GLY A 101 -19.95 40.69 4.02
C GLY A 101 -18.73 41.63 4.12
N THR A 102 -17.66 41.23 4.82
CA THR A 102 -16.57 42.17 5.16
C THR A 102 -15.38 42.15 4.20
N THR A 103 -14.82 43.33 3.92
CA THR A 103 -13.57 43.52 3.16
C THR A 103 -12.31 43.01 3.89
N ILE A 104 -12.43 42.72 5.20
CA ILE A 104 -11.36 42.25 6.08
C ILE A 104 -10.71 40.96 5.58
N MET A 105 -11.47 40.09 4.89
CA MET A 105 -10.92 38.86 4.31
C MET A 105 -9.76 39.14 3.34
N LYS A 106 -9.78 40.25 2.59
CA LYS A 106 -8.68 40.59 1.66
C LYS A 106 -7.36 40.86 2.37
N ARG A 107 -7.41 41.46 3.58
CA ARG A 107 -6.23 41.75 4.39
C ARG A 107 -5.61 40.49 4.99
N TRP A 108 -6.44 39.52 5.38
CA TRP A 108 -6.00 38.26 6.00
C TRP A 108 -5.81 37.12 5.00
N LEU A 109 -6.05 37.36 3.71
CA LEU A 109 -5.95 36.35 2.67
C LEU A 109 -4.57 35.70 2.57
N PRO A 110 -3.43 36.41 2.70
CA PRO A 110 -2.12 35.77 2.71
C PRO A 110 -1.93 34.82 3.90
N VAL A 111 -2.43 35.20 5.07
CA VAL A 111 -2.38 34.37 6.29
C VAL A 111 -3.26 33.12 6.12
N TYR A 112 -4.46 33.29 5.54
CA TYR A 112 -5.33 32.18 5.17
C TYR A 112 -4.64 31.21 4.20
N LEU A 113 -4.01 31.72 3.14
CA LEU A 113 -3.31 30.88 2.15
C LEU A 113 -2.09 30.18 2.77
N ALA A 114 -1.33 30.86 3.62
CA ALA A 114 -0.22 30.24 4.35
C ALA A 114 -0.71 29.07 5.22
N LEU A 115 -1.80 29.28 5.97
CA LEU A 115 -2.40 28.22 6.79
C LEU A 115 -2.98 27.08 5.94
N ALA A 116 -3.55 27.38 4.77
CA ALA A 116 -4.04 26.38 3.82
C ALA A 116 -2.90 25.52 3.25
N ILE A 117 -1.74 26.12 2.97
CA ILE A 117 -0.53 25.40 2.57
C ILE A 117 -0.03 24.49 3.69
N VAL A 118 -0.04 24.96 4.95
CA VAL A 118 0.30 24.12 6.11
C VAL A 118 -0.67 22.93 6.21
N GLY A 119 -1.98 23.16 6.05
CA GLY A 119 -2.99 22.11 5.99
C GLY A 119 -2.73 21.09 4.87
N ALA A 120 -2.38 21.56 3.67
CA ALA A 120 -1.99 20.71 2.54
C ALA A 120 -0.72 19.88 2.84
N GLY A 121 0.24 20.45 3.56
CA GLY A 121 1.44 19.73 4.04
C GLY A 121 1.09 18.57 4.98
N PHE A 122 0.20 18.80 5.96
CA PHE A 122 -0.30 17.73 6.82
C PHE A 122 -1.10 16.67 6.04
N LEU A 123 -1.89 17.09 5.05
CA LEU A 123 -2.64 16.20 4.17
C LEU A 123 -1.71 15.29 3.35
N ALA A 124 -0.61 15.85 2.81
CA ALA A 124 0.43 15.09 2.13
C ALA A 124 1.12 14.10 3.07
N ARG A 125 1.45 14.53 4.31
CA ARG A 125 2.03 13.63 5.33
C ARG A 125 1.06 12.50 5.71
N ALA A 126 -0.24 12.79 5.80
CA ALA A 126 -1.26 11.79 6.06
C ALA A 126 -1.33 10.76 4.93
N GLY A 127 -1.32 11.22 3.67
CA GLY A 127 -1.27 10.35 2.48
C GLY A 127 -0.02 9.47 2.45
N TYR A 128 1.17 10.03 2.73
CA TYR A 128 2.41 9.28 2.81
C TYR A 128 2.35 8.19 3.90
N SER A 129 1.92 8.54 5.11
CA SER A 129 1.76 7.56 6.21
C SER A 129 0.69 6.50 5.88
N GLY A 130 -0.37 6.90 5.18
CA GLY A 130 -1.43 5.98 4.73
C GLY A 130 -0.91 4.95 3.73
N ASN A 131 -0.05 5.38 2.80
CA ASN A 131 0.64 4.47 1.89
C ASN A 131 1.55 3.50 2.65
N GLN A 132 2.30 3.95 3.66
CA GLN A 132 3.10 3.05 4.50
C GLN A 132 2.23 2.02 5.22
N LEU A 133 1.08 2.43 5.77
CA LEU A 133 0.13 1.50 6.39
C LEU A 133 -0.31 0.41 5.40
N VAL A 134 -0.64 0.76 4.16
CA VAL A 134 -1.14 -0.20 3.16
C VAL A 134 -0.01 -1.04 2.54
N PHE A 135 1.10 -0.43 2.14
CA PHE A 135 2.15 -1.11 1.36
C PHE A 135 3.24 -1.73 2.23
N GLU A 136 3.59 -1.13 3.37
CA GLU A 136 4.62 -1.65 4.26
C GLU A 136 4.00 -2.52 5.36
N ALA A 137 2.84 -2.13 5.89
CA ALA A 137 2.18 -2.84 6.99
C ALA A 137 0.96 -3.68 6.55
N ALA A 138 0.58 -3.69 5.27
CA ALA A 138 -0.56 -4.46 4.74
C ALA A 138 -1.91 -4.18 5.43
N ALA A 139 -2.08 -2.98 5.98
CA ALA A 139 -3.33 -2.51 6.59
C ALA A 139 -4.49 -2.59 5.59
N GLY A 140 -5.61 -3.22 6.00
CA GLY A 140 -6.80 -3.43 5.15
C GLY A 140 -6.65 -4.52 4.07
N VAL A 141 -5.48 -5.18 4.00
CA VAL A 141 -5.21 -6.36 3.16
C VAL A 141 -5.19 -7.63 4.04
N MET A 142 -4.80 -7.51 5.31
CA MET A 142 -4.86 -8.60 6.30
C MET A 142 -6.25 -8.71 6.93
N PRO A 143 -6.86 -9.92 6.99
CA PRO A 143 -8.08 -10.15 7.77
C PRO A 143 -7.86 -9.89 9.27
N PRO A 144 -8.87 -9.41 10.03
CA PRO A 144 -8.76 -9.12 11.46
C PRO A 144 -8.36 -10.32 12.33
N ASP A 145 -8.50 -11.54 11.81
CA ASP A 145 -8.29 -12.80 12.52
C ASP A 145 -6.86 -13.38 12.30
N TYR A 146 -5.92 -12.57 11.80
CA TYR A 146 -4.59 -13.04 11.43
C TYR A 146 -3.56 -12.82 12.56
N PRO A 147 -2.78 -13.85 12.95
CA PRO A 147 -1.72 -13.64 13.92
C PRO A 147 -0.56 -12.84 13.28
N PRO A 148 0.12 -12.01 14.09
CA PRO A 148 0.99 -10.91 13.63
C PRO A 148 2.25 -11.34 12.89
N ILE A 149 2.81 -10.43 12.08
CA ILE A 149 4.22 -10.44 11.66
C ILE A 149 5.07 -10.10 12.90
N ALA A 150 5.19 -11.03 13.85
CA ALA A 150 6.22 -10.89 14.86
C ALA A 150 7.58 -11.01 14.17
N MET A 151 8.40 -9.96 14.27
CA MET A 151 9.85 -10.14 14.32
C MET A 151 10.11 -11.07 15.50
N VAL A 152 10.09 -12.39 15.29
CA VAL A 152 10.57 -13.33 16.31
C VAL A 152 12.07 -13.01 16.42
N PRO A 153 12.57 -12.63 17.61
CA PRO A 153 14.00 -12.56 17.85
C PRO A 153 14.60 -13.92 17.51
N GLU A 154 15.81 -13.97 16.97
CA GLU A 154 16.56 -15.23 16.93
C GLU A 154 16.69 -15.77 18.36
N ALA A 155 15.80 -16.69 18.74
CA ALA A 155 15.92 -17.42 19.98
C ALA A 155 16.47 -18.80 19.63
N GLY A 156 17.80 -18.87 19.64
CA GLY A 156 18.47 -20.13 19.94
C GLY A 156 18.03 -20.65 21.31
N ALA A 157 17.90 -21.98 21.38
CA ALA A 157 17.94 -22.81 22.59
C ALA A 157 17.22 -22.32 23.86
N SER A 158 16.12 -22.97 24.22
CA SER A 158 16.08 -23.93 25.34
C SER A 158 14.65 -24.34 25.73
N ARG A 159 14.59 -25.52 26.34
CA ARG A 159 13.41 -26.25 26.83
C ARG A 159 12.53 -25.40 27.76
N GLY A 160 11.21 -25.57 27.64
CA GLY A 160 10.27 -25.27 28.73
C GLY A 160 8.95 -24.62 28.29
N SER A 161 7.89 -25.44 28.23
CA SER A 161 6.46 -25.07 28.37
C SER A 161 5.98 -23.75 27.75
N VAL A 162 5.33 -23.85 26.58
CA VAL A 162 4.53 -22.75 25.98
C VAL A 162 3.04 -23.10 26.09
N TRP A 163 2.29 -22.19 26.71
CA TRP A 163 0.83 -22.21 26.74
C TRP A 163 0.26 -22.04 25.33
N VAL A 164 -0.50 -23.02 24.87
CA VAL A 164 -1.32 -22.94 23.66
C VAL A 164 -2.67 -22.33 24.04
N PHE A 165 -2.89 -21.05 23.76
CA PHE A 165 -4.24 -20.49 23.65
C PHE A 165 -4.60 -20.34 22.18
N GLY A 166 -5.25 -21.38 21.64
CA GLY A 166 -5.97 -21.32 20.39
C GLY A 166 -7.37 -20.76 20.63
N MET A 167 -7.76 -19.74 19.86
CA MET A 167 -9.17 -19.47 19.59
C MET A 167 -9.52 -20.10 18.24
N ALA A 168 -10.53 -20.95 18.26
CA ALA A 168 -11.08 -21.61 17.09
C ALA A 168 -11.66 -20.59 16.08
N PRO A 169 -11.56 -20.84 14.76
CA PRO A 169 -12.20 -19.97 13.77
C PRO A 169 -13.72 -20.16 13.81
N SER A 170 -14.48 -19.12 13.45
CA SER A 170 -15.94 -19.15 13.44
C SER A 170 -16.51 -20.33 12.61
N PRO A 171 -17.70 -20.87 12.96
CA PRO A 171 -18.13 -22.20 12.53
C PRO A 171 -18.61 -22.29 11.06
N SER A 172 -18.68 -21.17 10.33
CA SER A 172 -19.32 -21.12 9.00
C SER A 172 -18.36 -21.19 7.80
N TYR A 173 -17.04 -21.23 8.01
CA TYR A 173 -16.04 -21.36 6.91
C TYR A 173 -15.01 -22.49 7.10
N THR A 174 -15.14 -23.29 8.17
CA THR A 174 -14.08 -24.19 8.68
C THR A 174 -14.29 -25.65 8.29
N ARG A 175 -14.23 -25.96 6.99
CA ARG A 175 -14.08 -27.38 6.62
C ARG A 175 -13.10 -27.72 5.50
N PHE A 176 -12.62 -26.78 4.68
CA PHE A 176 -11.77 -27.13 3.52
C PHE A 176 -10.73 -26.09 3.07
N THR A 177 -10.25 -25.21 3.95
CA THR A 177 -9.27 -24.17 3.58
C THR A 177 -7.92 -24.37 4.27
N LEU A 178 -6.84 -24.36 3.50
CA LEU A 178 -5.45 -24.39 3.99
C LEU A 178 -5.17 -23.21 4.91
N SER A 179 -4.44 -23.48 5.98
CA SER A 179 -3.98 -22.45 6.90
C SER A 179 -2.85 -21.61 6.30
N PRO A 180 -2.65 -20.38 6.80
CA PRO A 180 -1.46 -19.54 6.55
C PRO A 180 -0.13 -20.28 6.56
N THR A 181 0.07 -21.10 7.59
CA THR A 181 1.32 -21.81 7.82
C THR A 181 1.48 -22.95 6.82
N ALA A 182 0.39 -23.65 6.50
CA ALA A 182 0.39 -24.66 5.45
C ALA A 182 0.68 -24.03 4.08
N ALA A 183 0.09 -22.88 3.75
CA ALA A 183 0.38 -22.16 2.51
C ALA A 183 1.85 -21.77 2.39
N ARG A 184 2.48 -21.28 3.46
CA ARG A 184 3.93 -21.01 3.49
C ARG A 184 4.77 -22.28 3.33
N MET A 185 4.35 -23.39 3.95
CA MET A 185 5.04 -24.68 3.79
C MET A 185 4.98 -25.16 2.34
N HIS A 186 3.81 -25.07 1.71
CA HIS A 186 3.64 -25.36 0.28
C HIS A 186 4.52 -24.46 -0.58
N ALA A 187 4.51 -23.14 -0.33
CA ALA A 187 5.37 -22.19 -1.04
C ALA A 187 6.86 -22.52 -0.90
N ARG A 188 7.33 -22.95 0.29
CA ARG A 188 8.73 -23.38 0.49
C ARG A 188 9.08 -24.61 -0.34
N LEU A 189 8.14 -25.56 -0.46
CA LEU A 189 8.32 -26.76 -1.29
C LEU A 189 8.41 -26.39 -2.78
N TYR A 190 7.55 -25.47 -3.23
CA TYR A 190 7.56 -25.00 -4.60
C TYR A 190 8.77 -24.13 -4.95
N LEU A 191 9.22 -23.26 -4.04
CA LEU A 191 10.36 -22.37 -4.24
C LEU A 191 11.61 -23.14 -4.67
N ARG A 192 11.84 -24.32 -4.08
CA ARG A 192 12.97 -25.22 -4.42
C ARG A 192 12.88 -25.85 -5.80
N ARG A 193 11.71 -25.76 -6.46
CA ARG A 193 11.41 -26.34 -7.77
C ARG A 193 11.19 -25.27 -8.83
N LEU A 194 11.33 -23.99 -8.48
CA LEU A 194 11.22 -22.91 -9.44
C LEU A 194 12.48 -22.85 -10.30
N THR A 195 12.29 -22.65 -11.59
CA THR A 195 13.38 -22.40 -12.53
C THR A 195 13.20 -21.04 -13.18
N PRO A 196 14.27 -20.30 -13.45
CA PRO A 196 14.17 -19.11 -14.28
C PRO A 196 13.73 -19.51 -15.70
N GLY A 197 12.79 -18.75 -16.26
CA GLY A 197 12.47 -18.79 -17.68
C GLY A 197 13.23 -17.70 -18.44
N LYS A 198 12.98 -17.60 -19.75
CA LYS A 198 13.69 -16.64 -20.60
C LYS A 198 13.50 -15.20 -20.10
N PRO A 199 14.57 -14.41 -19.92
CA PRO A 199 14.47 -13.00 -19.54
C PRO A 199 13.69 -12.21 -20.59
N LEU A 200 12.81 -11.34 -20.09
CA LEU A 200 11.97 -10.47 -20.87
C LEU A 200 12.32 -9.02 -20.57
N VAL A 201 12.28 -8.19 -21.62
CA VAL A 201 12.40 -6.75 -21.49
C VAL A 201 11.00 -6.16 -21.60
N ARG A 202 10.57 -5.43 -20.58
CA ARG A 202 9.32 -4.69 -20.59
C ARG A 202 9.60 -3.21 -20.79
N TYR A 203 8.83 -2.59 -21.68
CA TYR A 203 8.82 -1.16 -21.88
C TYR A 203 7.62 -0.57 -21.17
N HIS A 204 7.85 0.39 -20.28
CA HIS A 204 6.78 1.10 -19.59
C HIS A 204 7.15 2.58 -19.45
N ASN A 205 6.33 3.48 -19.98
CA ASN A 205 6.54 4.94 -19.94
C ASN A 205 7.94 5.39 -20.41
N GLY A 206 8.47 4.78 -21.47
CA GLY A 206 9.81 5.08 -22.00
C GLY A 206 10.98 4.48 -21.22
N CYS A 207 10.69 3.67 -20.19
CA CYS A 207 11.68 2.95 -19.39
C CYS A 207 11.76 1.48 -19.81
N MET A 208 12.97 0.97 -20.00
CA MET A 208 13.21 -0.48 -20.09
C MET A 208 13.41 -1.07 -18.70
N GLN A 209 12.73 -2.19 -18.46
CA GLN A 209 12.87 -3.01 -17.26
C GLN A 209 13.15 -4.45 -17.67
N MET A 210 14.04 -5.12 -16.94
CA MET A 210 14.33 -6.53 -17.14
C MET A 210 13.58 -7.37 -16.12
N TYR A 211 12.89 -8.39 -16.62
CA TYR A 211 12.03 -9.28 -15.85
C TYR A 211 12.34 -10.73 -16.20
N VAL A 212 12.57 -11.57 -15.19
CA VAL A 212 12.84 -13.00 -15.38
C VAL A 212 11.68 -13.79 -14.79
N PRO A 213 10.86 -14.47 -15.62
CA PRO A 213 9.75 -15.27 -15.12
C PRO A 213 10.27 -16.44 -14.30
N LEU A 214 9.60 -16.76 -13.21
CA LEU A 214 9.82 -17.98 -12.43
C LEU A 214 8.80 -19.02 -12.89
N LEU A 215 9.31 -20.18 -13.29
CA LEU A 215 8.54 -21.26 -13.87
C LEU A 215 8.39 -22.41 -12.88
N HIS A 216 7.22 -23.03 -12.90
CA HIS A 216 6.96 -24.32 -12.28
C HIS A 216 6.17 -25.17 -13.27
N ASN A 217 6.66 -26.37 -13.60
CA ASN A 217 6.08 -27.23 -14.64
C ASN A 217 5.83 -26.49 -15.97
N ASN A 218 6.80 -25.69 -16.41
CA ASN A 218 6.74 -24.88 -17.64
C ASN A 218 5.64 -23.80 -17.68
N LYS A 219 5.05 -23.45 -16.52
CA LYS A 219 4.10 -22.35 -16.37
C LYS A 219 4.73 -21.24 -15.55
N THR A 220 4.55 -19.99 -15.98
CA THR A 220 4.93 -18.81 -15.19
C THR A 220 4.04 -18.72 -13.96
N VAL A 221 4.66 -18.61 -12.79
CA VAL A 221 3.98 -18.57 -11.48
C VAL A 221 4.31 -17.30 -10.69
N ALA A 222 5.42 -16.66 -11.03
CA ALA A 222 5.94 -15.41 -10.48
C ALA A 222 6.95 -14.84 -11.49
N GLY A 223 7.56 -13.70 -11.20
CA GLY A 223 8.80 -13.35 -11.88
C GLY A 223 9.52 -12.19 -11.23
N VAL A 224 10.83 -12.24 -11.27
CA VAL A 224 11.67 -11.31 -10.52
C VAL A 224 12.16 -10.20 -11.43
N ARG A 225 12.34 -9.02 -10.85
CA ARG A 225 12.95 -7.89 -11.57
C ARG A 225 14.46 -7.93 -11.40
N VAL A 226 15.17 -7.71 -12.49
CA VAL A 226 16.63 -7.67 -12.52
C VAL A 226 17.03 -6.24 -12.91
N ASP A 227 17.99 -5.69 -12.18
CA ASP A 227 18.62 -4.42 -12.49
C ASP A 227 19.33 -4.55 -13.86
N PRO A 228 18.89 -3.81 -14.89
CA PRO A 228 19.44 -3.92 -16.24
C PRO A 228 20.85 -3.33 -16.40
N GLU A 229 21.41 -2.66 -15.39
CA GLU A 229 22.79 -2.14 -15.38
C GLU A 229 23.79 -3.12 -14.76
N ASN A 230 23.48 -3.64 -13.56
CA ASN A 230 24.44 -4.45 -12.79
C ASN A 230 24.01 -5.93 -12.60
N GLY A 231 22.76 -6.27 -12.92
CA GLY A 231 22.24 -7.62 -12.82
C GLY A 231 21.71 -8.04 -11.45
N ARG A 232 21.63 -7.16 -10.45
CA ARG A 232 21.07 -7.47 -9.12
C ARG A 232 19.55 -7.67 -9.17
N LEU A 233 18.98 -8.53 -8.33
CA LEU A 233 17.52 -8.57 -8.16
C LEU A 233 17.00 -7.30 -7.48
N LEU A 234 15.93 -6.74 -8.03
CA LEU A 234 15.27 -5.55 -7.49
C LEU A 234 14.08 -5.94 -6.61
N PRO A 235 13.97 -5.39 -5.38
CA PRO A 235 12.79 -5.58 -4.55
C PRO A 235 11.56 -4.92 -5.18
N LEU A 236 10.35 -5.33 -4.79
CA LEU A 236 9.07 -4.81 -5.30
C LEU A 236 8.93 -3.28 -5.10
N SER A 237 9.55 -2.74 -4.05
CA SER A 237 9.56 -1.31 -3.73
C SER A 237 10.51 -0.47 -4.59
N GLU A 238 11.43 -1.09 -5.33
CA GLU A 238 12.49 -0.41 -6.08
C GLU A 238 12.25 -0.55 -7.59
N LEU A 239 12.26 0.59 -8.28
CA LEU A 239 12.08 0.66 -9.73
C LEU A 239 13.33 1.30 -10.34
N GLN A 240 13.97 0.57 -11.26
CA GLN A 240 15.10 1.09 -12.02
C GLN A 240 14.72 1.19 -13.49
N CYS A 241 14.90 2.39 -14.02
CA CYS A 241 14.57 2.74 -15.39
C CYS A 241 15.86 3.04 -16.13
N VAL A 242 16.08 2.34 -17.24
CA VAL A 242 17.25 2.59 -18.08
C VAL A 242 16.83 2.83 -19.52
N ARG A 243 17.66 3.62 -20.24
CA ARG A 243 17.52 3.88 -21.67
C ARG A 243 18.23 2.85 -22.55
N ARG A 244 19.10 2.02 -21.96
CA ARG A 244 19.78 0.91 -22.62
C ARG A 244 20.12 -0.16 -21.59
N ILE A 245 19.88 -1.42 -21.92
CA ILE A 245 20.26 -2.56 -21.09
C ILE A 245 21.75 -2.81 -21.25
N GLN A 246 22.47 -2.97 -20.13
CA GLN A 246 23.92 -3.21 -20.12
C GLN A 246 24.29 -4.67 -19.88
N ILE A 247 23.36 -5.49 -19.39
CA ILE A 247 23.55 -6.93 -19.18
C ILE A 247 22.83 -7.76 -20.26
N ASP A 248 23.43 -8.87 -20.64
CA ASP A 248 22.78 -9.83 -21.54
C ASP A 248 21.79 -10.76 -20.79
N ALA A 249 20.99 -11.50 -21.55
CA ALA A 249 20.01 -12.44 -21.01
C ALA A 249 20.68 -13.58 -20.21
N SER A 250 21.83 -14.09 -20.65
CA SER A 250 22.55 -15.15 -19.94
C SER A 250 23.00 -14.72 -18.53
N ARG A 251 23.43 -13.47 -18.38
CA ARG A 251 23.81 -12.89 -17.09
C ARG A 251 22.59 -12.70 -16.20
N ALA A 252 21.46 -12.26 -16.75
CA ALA A 252 20.21 -12.14 -16.00
C ALA A 252 19.70 -13.49 -15.47
N ASP A 253 19.80 -14.55 -16.30
CA ASP A 253 19.47 -15.92 -15.92
C ASP A 253 20.39 -16.43 -14.82
N ALA A 254 21.71 -16.24 -14.98
CA ALA A 254 22.69 -16.66 -13.99
C ALA A 254 22.50 -15.98 -12.64
N VAL A 255 22.25 -14.67 -12.61
CA VAL A 255 22.01 -13.95 -11.35
C VAL A 255 20.68 -14.37 -10.73
N THR A 256 19.63 -14.56 -11.54
CA THR A 256 18.35 -15.04 -11.01
C THR A 256 18.48 -16.42 -10.39
N LEU A 257 19.17 -17.35 -11.06
CA LEU A 257 19.40 -18.70 -10.55
C LEU A 257 20.21 -18.70 -9.25
N ALA A 258 21.28 -17.89 -9.19
CA ALA A 258 22.09 -17.75 -7.99
C ALA A 258 21.29 -17.12 -6.83
N ALA A 259 20.51 -16.08 -7.12
CA ALA A 259 19.71 -15.39 -6.12
C ALA A 259 18.59 -16.27 -5.55
N LEU A 260 17.97 -17.14 -6.36
CA LEU A 260 16.92 -18.06 -5.92
C LEU A 260 17.37 -18.99 -4.78
N GLN A 261 18.68 -19.25 -4.63
CA GLN A 261 19.22 -20.03 -3.52
C GLN A 261 19.10 -19.30 -2.17
N ASN A 262 19.11 -17.96 -2.20
CA ASN A 262 19.05 -17.09 -1.03
C ASN A 262 17.66 -16.49 -0.80
N VAL A 263 16.74 -16.68 -1.75
CA VAL A 263 15.34 -16.27 -1.60
C VAL A 263 14.68 -17.11 -0.50
N GLN A 264 13.99 -16.42 0.39
CA GLN A 264 13.24 -17.03 1.48
C GLN A 264 11.75 -16.78 1.30
N VAL A 265 10.94 -17.73 1.74
CA VAL A 265 9.51 -17.47 1.93
C VAL A 265 9.34 -16.57 3.15
N GLY A 266 8.72 -15.42 2.95
CA GLY A 266 8.48 -14.44 3.99
C GLY A 266 7.62 -14.98 5.13
N ARG A 267 7.65 -14.26 6.24
CA ARG A 267 7.14 -14.75 7.53
C ARG A 267 5.64 -14.89 7.56
N THR A 268 4.90 -14.20 6.69
CA THR A 268 3.44 -14.22 6.64
C THR A 268 2.94 -14.46 5.24
N ALA A 269 1.84 -15.22 5.14
CA ALA A 269 1.00 -15.25 3.95
C ALA A 269 -0.20 -14.30 4.18
N TRP A 270 -1.00 -13.96 3.17
CA TRP A 270 -2.30 -13.31 3.36
C TRP A 270 -3.27 -13.73 2.27
N GLN A 271 -4.57 -13.59 2.48
CA GLN A 271 -5.55 -14.03 1.49
C GLN A 271 -5.61 -13.07 0.30
N GLY A 272 -5.76 -13.64 -0.90
CA GLY A 272 -5.98 -12.94 -2.16
C GLY A 272 -7.21 -13.47 -2.89
N GLY A 273 -7.68 -12.74 -3.91
CA GLY A 273 -8.78 -13.17 -4.77
C GLY A 273 -10.07 -13.57 -4.03
N HIS A 274 -10.52 -12.75 -3.08
CA HIS A 274 -11.72 -13.02 -2.26
C HIS A 274 -11.69 -14.36 -1.51
N GLY A 275 -10.51 -14.80 -1.05
CA GLY A 275 -10.36 -16.08 -0.34
C GLY A 275 -10.22 -17.29 -1.28
N SER A 276 -9.78 -17.07 -2.52
CA SER A 276 -9.49 -18.15 -3.47
C SER A 276 -8.06 -18.67 -3.34
N TYR A 277 -7.13 -17.85 -2.84
CA TYR A 277 -5.72 -18.21 -2.69
C TYR A 277 -5.01 -17.41 -1.59
N TRP A 278 -3.81 -17.88 -1.24
CA TRP A 278 -2.86 -17.25 -0.35
C TRP A 278 -1.76 -16.55 -1.17
N ASN A 279 -1.57 -15.27 -0.93
CA ASN A 279 -0.38 -14.52 -1.30
C ASN A 279 0.75 -14.89 -0.33
N VAL A 280 1.87 -15.37 -0.85
CA VAL A 280 3.04 -15.77 -0.07
C VAL A 280 4.26 -15.01 -0.59
N PRO A 281 4.82 -14.06 0.17
CA PRO A 281 5.90 -13.22 -0.28
C PRO A 281 7.20 -14.02 -0.38
N LEU A 282 7.98 -13.73 -1.42
CA LEU A 282 9.37 -14.08 -1.56
C LEU A 282 10.20 -12.89 -1.11
N VAL A 283 11.18 -13.16 -0.24
CA VAL A 283 11.98 -12.14 0.44
C VAL A 283 13.46 -12.46 0.23
N MET A 284 14.23 -11.43 -0.05
CA MET A 284 15.70 -11.49 -0.14
C MET A 284 16.25 -10.26 0.58
N ASP A 285 17.24 -10.45 1.45
CA ASP A 285 17.85 -9.38 2.27
C ASP A 285 16.81 -8.53 3.04
N GLY A 286 15.77 -9.19 3.56
CA GLY A 286 14.68 -8.54 4.30
C GLY A 286 13.70 -7.75 3.44
N LYS A 287 13.89 -7.68 2.12
CA LYS A 287 13.00 -6.97 1.20
C LYS A 287 12.15 -7.94 0.37
N MET A 288 10.89 -7.60 0.16
CA MET A 288 10.00 -8.39 -0.69
C MET A 288 10.40 -8.23 -2.15
N ILE A 289 10.60 -9.35 -2.86
CA ILE A 289 11.00 -9.36 -4.27
C ILE A 289 9.87 -9.81 -5.19
N GLU A 290 8.96 -10.66 -4.72
CA GLU A 290 7.81 -11.15 -5.50
C GLU A 290 6.80 -11.86 -4.57
N ILE A 291 5.64 -12.25 -5.09
CA ILE A 291 4.58 -12.97 -4.37
C ILE A 291 4.19 -14.24 -5.13
N LEU A 292 4.15 -15.38 -4.43
CA LEU A 292 3.57 -16.64 -4.92
C LEU A 292 2.09 -16.73 -4.55
N HIS A 293 1.28 -17.31 -5.43
CA HIS A 293 -0.14 -17.56 -5.17
C HIS A 293 -0.39 -19.05 -4.91
N ILE A 294 -0.84 -19.40 -3.71
CA ILE A 294 -1.14 -20.79 -3.31
C ILE A 294 -2.65 -20.97 -3.15
N GLY A 295 -3.26 -21.85 -3.93
CA GLY A 295 -4.70 -22.09 -3.89
C GLY A 295 -5.20 -22.43 -2.48
N MET A 296 -6.24 -21.74 -2.02
CA MET A 296 -6.68 -21.82 -0.62
C MET A 296 -7.30 -23.17 -0.26
N ARG A 297 -7.81 -23.91 -1.25
CA ARG A 297 -8.35 -25.28 -1.07
C ARG A 297 -7.38 -26.36 -1.51
N SER A 298 -6.70 -26.15 -2.64
CA SER A 298 -5.87 -27.16 -3.29
C SER A 298 -4.42 -27.18 -2.81
N GLY A 299 -3.92 -26.06 -2.28
CA GLY A 299 -2.51 -25.88 -1.93
C GLY A 299 -1.59 -25.89 -3.14
N GLN A 300 -2.15 -25.85 -4.34
CA GLN A 300 -1.40 -25.81 -5.57
C GLN A 300 -0.86 -24.41 -5.83
N LEU A 301 0.34 -24.34 -6.36
CA LEU A 301 0.88 -23.10 -6.90
C LEU A 301 0.08 -22.69 -8.13
N LEU A 302 -0.51 -21.50 -8.07
CA LEU A 302 -1.31 -20.95 -9.15
C LEU A 302 -0.40 -20.24 -10.16
N PRO A 303 -0.64 -20.41 -11.46
CA PRO A 303 0.09 -19.69 -12.49
C PRO A 303 -0.21 -18.19 -12.40
N LEU A 304 0.76 -17.39 -12.83
CA LEU A 304 0.61 -15.96 -13.06
C LEU A 304 -0.21 -15.76 -14.35
N SER A 305 -1.49 -16.12 -14.31
CA SER A 305 -2.45 -15.92 -15.40
C SER A 305 -3.78 -15.49 -14.79
N MET A 306 -3.81 -14.24 -14.34
CA MET A 306 -5.00 -13.39 -14.12
C MET A 306 -4.48 -11.96 -13.86
N LYS A 307 -4.20 -11.24 -14.96
CA LYS A 307 -3.83 -9.81 -15.13
C LYS A 307 -2.62 -9.64 -16.06
N GLU A 308 -2.73 -10.14 -17.28
CA GLU A 308 -2.24 -9.35 -18.41
C GLU A 308 -3.44 -8.56 -18.90
N PRO A 309 -3.49 -7.23 -18.77
CA PRO A 309 -4.16 -6.48 -19.82
C PRO A 309 -3.36 -6.79 -21.08
N GLU A 310 -4.00 -7.44 -22.04
CA GLU A 310 -3.57 -7.39 -23.43
C GLU A 310 -3.33 -5.92 -23.76
N ILE A 311 -2.06 -5.53 -23.84
CA ILE A 311 -1.69 -4.28 -24.51
C ILE A 311 -1.63 -4.67 -25.99
N LYS A 312 -2.74 -4.44 -26.69
CA LYS A 312 -2.71 -4.12 -28.11
C LYS A 312 -2.09 -2.74 -28.30
#